data_AF-A0A7H8MBE8-F1
#
_entry.id   AF-A0A7H8MBE8-F1
#
_cell.length_a   1.000
_cell.length_b   1.000
_cell.length_c   1.000
_cell.angle_alpha   90.00
_cell.angle_beta   90.00
_cell.angle_gamma   90.00
#
_symmetry.space_group_name_H-M   'P 1'
#
loop_
_entity.id
_entity.type
_entity.pdbx_description
1 polymer ?
#
loop_
_entity_poly.entity_id
_entity_poly.type
_entity_poly.pdbx_seq_one_letter_code
_entity_poly.pdbx_strand_id
1 'polypeptide(L)'
;MPLQHAVEEAVRAAIAEDRSFGDLLPPLMEASRTASPAEMTAALPRLAEGIAQAPPNLGGWLAVISGAWIENGADPAPVGPALVQRITEVTAAALAFGNAWTEATGGEAPPDMQEEKPSQRAVDTVGPVLGEGAVVTMMAWFALPQYAMAGCTLLQTAPEVRASINDRDLHLRAAGEASKYLGQMDHYQALLRVLDGERLLVLDRASRQGWTVTIGGIGDNFQLHMLLGGALIGRPGGLTGERPAPEILACFLNADAPPGPPVVSSPWNLVDAHGEWIWNEGVPADIPAVNGTRVIVIDPPSYNRTFPAGRRFPLMPATLRVDGMHLPEDLGAWWPNIKPATR
;
A
#
# COMPACT_ATOMS: atom_id res chain seq x y z
N MET A 1 -7.47 33.99 -0.37
CA MET A 1 -7.86 33.55 -1.73
C MET A 1 -8.70 32.29 -1.58
N PRO A 2 -9.82 32.11 -2.30
CA PRO A 2 -10.58 30.86 -2.26
C PRO A 2 -9.74 29.68 -2.73
N LEU A 3 -9.85 28.52 -2.08
CA LEU A 3 -9.04 27.33 -2.39
C LEU A 3 -9.11 26.95 -3.87
N GLN A 4 -10.32 26.95 -4.46
CA GLN A 4 -10.54 26.55 -5.85
C GLN A 4 -9.80 27.47 -6.83
N HIS A 5 -9.67 28.76 -6.52
CA HIS A 5 -8.91 29.68 -7.36
C HIS A 5 -7.41 29.39 -7.30
N ALA A 6 -6.87 29.18 -6.09
CA ALA A 6 -5.46 28.82 -5.91
C ALA A 6 -5.09 27.52 -6.64
N VAL A 7 -5.98 26.52 -6.59
CA VAL A 7 -5.81 25.25 -7.33
C VAL A 7 -5.83 25.48 -8.83
N GLU A 8 -6.79 26.25 -9.33
CA GLU A 8 -6.91 26.52 -10.76
C GLU A 8 -5.66 27.21 -11.31
N GLU A 9 -5.13 28.21 -10.60
CA GLU A 9 -3.90 28.90 -10.97
C GLU A 9 -2.69 27.96 -10.93
N ALA A 10 -2.51 27.21 -9.83
CA ALA A 10 -1.39 26.28 -9.69
C ALA A 10 -1.41 25.19 -10.76
N VAL A 11 -2.57 24.59 -11.04
CA VAL A 11 -2.66 23.53 -12.05
C VAL A 11 -2.45 24.07 -13.46
N ARG A 12 -3.01 25.25 -13.77
CA ARG A 12 -2.77 25.89 -15.06
C ARG A 12 -1.28 26.20 -15.28
N ALA A 13 -0.62 26.74 -14.26
CA ALA A 13 0.81 27.00 -14.30
C ALA A 13 1.63 25.71 -14.46
N ALA A 14 1.23 24.62 -13.78
CA ALA A 14 1.89 23.32 -13.91
C ALA A 14 1.80 22.76 -15.33
N ILE A 15 0.61 22.78 -15.93
CA ILE A 15 0.38 22.25 -17.29
C ILE A 15 1.08 23.11 -18.33
N ALA A 16 1.09 24.44 -18.16
CA ALA A 16 1.76 25.37 -19.06
C ALA A 16 3.28 25.47 -18.84
N GLU A 17 3.83 24.73 -17.88
CA GLU A 17 5.25 24.80 -17.46
C GLU A 17 5.69 26.22 -17.10
N ASP A 18 4.78 26.99 -16.50
CA ASP A 18 5.00 28.38 -16.12
C ASP A 18 5.96 28.46 -14.92
N ARG A 19 6.95 29.35 -15.00
CA ARG A 19 7.95 29.58 -13.95
C ARG A 19 7.32 30.03 -12.63
N SER A 20 6.13 30.61 -12.67
CA SER A 20 5.37 31.02 -11.48
C SER A 20 4.80 29.86 -10.67
N PHE A 21 4.80 28.62 -11.17
CA PHE A 21 4.23 27.47 -10.44
C PHE A 21 4.75 27.35 -9.01
N GLY A 22 6.08 27.49 -8.82
CA GLY A 22 6.69 27.40 -7.49
C GLY A 22 6.18 28.47 -6.51
N ASP A 23 5.88 29.67 -7.02
CA ASP A 23 5.38 30.80 -6.22
C ASP A 23 3.90 30.61 -5.84
N LEU A 24 3.17 29.75 -6.55
CA LEU A 24 1.76 29.44 -6.30
C LEU A 24 1.57 28.33 -5.24
N LEU A 25 2.60 27.53 -4.94
CA LEU A 25 2.50 26.46 -3.94
C LEU A 25 2.27 26.98 -2.51
N PRO A 26 3.02 27.97 -1.98
CA PRO A 26 2.78 28.46 -0.62
C PRO A 26 1.38 29.06 -0.43
N PRO A 27 0.85 29.93 -1.33
CA PRO A 27 -0.53 30.41 -1.23
C PRO A 27 -1.58 29.30 -1.27
N LEU A 28 -1.39 28.28 -2.12
CA LEU A 28 -2.26 27.11 -2.19
C LEU A 28 -2.26 26.32 -0.88
N MET A 29 -1.07 26.06 -0.31
CA MET A 29 -0.95 25.41 0.99
C MET A 29 -1.63 26.23 2.10
N GLU A 30 -1.44 27.54 2.13
CA GLU A 30 -2.09 28.42 3.11
C GLU A 30 -3.61 28.40 2.98
N ALA A 31 -4.14 28.48 1.75
CA ALA A 31 -5.57 28.38 1.50
C ALA A 31 -6.17 27.04 1.95
N SER A 32 -5.39 25.95 1.89
CA SER A 32 -5.85 24.63 2.34
C SER A 32 -5.93 24.46 3.86
N ARG A 33 -5.19 25.26 4.65
CA ARG A 33 -5.15 25.13 6.12
C ARG A 33 -6.49 25.39 6.80
N THR A 34 -7.31 26.27 6.21
CA THR A 34 -8.62 26.63 6.75
C THR A 34 -9.77 26.05 5.95
N ALA A 35 -9.48 25.32 4.87
CA ALA A 35 -10.49 24.68 4.05
C ALA A 35 -11.07 23.46 4.78
N SER A 36 -12.37 23.25 4.60
CA SER A 36 -13.03 22.04 5.05
C SER A 36 -12.65 20.83 4.17
N PRO A 37 -12.77 19.60 4.68
CA PRO A 37 -12.62 18.39 3.87
C PRO A 37 -13.48 18.37 2.61
N ALA A 38 -14.68 18.95 2.67
CA ALA A 38 -15.58 19.06 1.52
C ALA A 38 -15.05 20.02 0.44
N GLU A 39 -14.46 21.15 0.83
CA GLU A 39 -13.85 22.10 -0.11
C GLU A 39 -12.61 21.52 -0.78
N MET A 40 -11.76 20.82 -0.01
CA MET A 40 -10.62 20.08 -0.55
C MET A 40 -11.07 18.99 -1.53
N THR A 41 -12.07 18.18 -1.14
CA THR A 41 -12.67 17.15 -1.99
C THR A 41 -13.18 17.72 -3.32
N ALA A 42 -13.90 18.85 -3.27
CA ALA A 42 -14.42 19.50 -4.47
C ALA A 42 -13.32 20.02 -5.42
N ALA A 43 -12.11 20.27 -4.91
CA ALA A 43 -10.97 20.73 -5.69
C ALA A 43 -10.07 19.60 -6.22
N LEU A 44 -10.13 18.39 -5.64
CA LEU A 44 -9.33 17.24 -6.07
C LEU A 44 -9.47 16.85 -7.56
N PRO A 45 -10.65 16.93 -8.22
CA PRO A 45 -10.75 16.66 -9.66
C PRO A 45 -9.80 17.52 -10.51
N ARG A 46 -9.60 18.79 -10.10
CA ARG A 46 -8.71 19.69 -10.82
C ARG A 46 -7.24 19.36 -10.59
N LEU A 47 -6.88 18.94 -9.37
CA LEU A 47 -5.54 18.41 -9.10
C LEU A 47 -5.28 17.12 -9.89
N ALA A 48 -6.27 16.24 -10.01
CA ALA A 48 -6.17 15.00 -10.80
C ALA A 48 -5.82 15.29 -12.28
N GLU A 49 -6.46 16.30 -12.87
CA GLU A 49 -6.15 16.76 -14.22
C GLU A 49 -4.69 17.24 -14.34
N GLY A 50 -4.25 18.07 -13.36
CA GLY A 50 -2.89 18.55 -13.28
C GLY A 50 -1.85 17.44 -13.15
N ILE A 51 -2.11 16.46 -12.29
CA ILE A 51 -1.25 15.29 -12.09
C ILE A 51 -1.09 14.51 -13.39
N ALA A 52 -2.18 14.33 -14.14
CA ALA A 52 -2.18 13.58 -15.39
C ALA A 52 -1.43 14.30 -16.53
N GLN A 53 -1.51 15.63 -16.61
CA GLN A 53 -1.03 16.41 -17.76
C GLN A 53 0.31 17.11 -17.53
N ALA A 54 0.64 17.51 -16.30
CA ALA A 54 1.86 18.24 -16.01
C ALA A 54 3.12 17.35 -16.16
N PRO A 55 4.29 17.94 -16.44
CA PRO A 55 5.55 17.19 -16.41
C PRO A 55 5.81 16.63 -15.00
N PRO A 56 6.57 15.51 -14.88
CA PRO A 56 6.68 14.76 -13.63
C PRO A 56 7.08 15.61 -12.42
N ASN A 57 8.02 16.54 -12.58
CA ASN A 57 8.50 17.39 -11.50
C ASN A 57 7.45 18.36 -10.94
N LEU A 58 6.49 18.81 -11.76
CA LEU A 58 5.40 19.71 -11.33
C LEU A 58 4.18 18.92 -10.87
N GLY A 59 3.84 17.85 -11.61
CA GLY A 59 2.78 16.92 -11.24
C GLY A 59 3.05 16.22 -9.90
N GLY A 60 4.32 15.95 -9.57
CA GLY A 60 4.71 15.38 -8.29
C GLY A 60 4.32 16.28 -7.11
N TRP A 61 4.49 17.60 -7.21
CA TRP A 61 4.04 18.54 -6.17
C TRP A 61 2.51 18.59 -6.04
N LEU A 62 1.78 18.51 -7.15
CA LEU A 62 0.31 18.39 -7.11
C LEU A 62 -0.15 17.08 -6.45
N ALA A 63 0.59 15.99 -6.66
CA ALA A 63 0.38 14.71 -5.98
C ALA A 63 0.60 14.84 -4.47
N VAL A 64 1.69 15.50 -4.03
CA VAL A 64 1.94 15.76 -2.60
C VAL A 64 0.79 16.51 -1.95
N ILE A 65 0.30 17.57 -2.60
CA ILE A 65 -0.84 18.36 -2.09
C ILE A 65 -2.09 17.49 -1.97
N SER A 66 -2.36 16.65 -2.98
CA SER A 66 -3.49 15.73 -2.96
C SER A 66 -3.38 14.74 -1.79
N GLY A 67 -2.20 14.16 -1.57
CA GLY A 67 -1.92 13.28 -0.43
C GLY A 67 -2.16 13.99 0.91
N ALA A 68 -1.63 15.21 1.08
CA ALA A 68 -1.83 16.00 2.29
C ALA A 68 -3.32 16.29 2.55
N TRP A 69 -4.12 16.55 1.51
CA TRP A 69 -5.55 16.80 1.68
C TRP A 69 -6.33 15.53 2.06
N ILE A 70 -5.93 14.39 1.51
CA ILE A 70 -6.48 13.08 1.88
C ILE A 70 -6.20 12.80 3.36
N GLU A 71 -4.99 13.08 3.85
CA GLU A 71 -4.66 12.96 5.28
C GLU A 71 -5.51 13.88 6.16
N ASN A 72 -5.90 15.04 5.64
CA ASN A 72 -6.80 15.99 6.32
C ASN A 72 -8.28 15.70 6.06
N GLY A 73 -8.63 14.53 5.54
CA GLY A 73 -10.01 14.02 5.46
C GLY A 73 -10.73 14.28 4.14
N ALA A 74 -10.05 14.79 3.11
CA ALA A 74 -10.65 14.86 1.77
C ALA A 74 -10.91 13.45 1.20
N ASP A 75 -12.00 13.29 0.46
CA ASP A 75 -12.34 12.02 -0.20
C ASP A 75 -11.31 11.73 -1.31
N PRO A 76 -10.57 10.60 -1.25
CA PRO A 76 -9.56 10.26 -2.26
C PRO A 76 -10.13 9.85 -3.62
N ALA A 77 -11.40 9.46 -3.72
CA ALA A 77 -11.99 8.90 -4.93
C ALA A 77 -11.81 9.75 -6.21
N PRO A 78 -11.95 11.10 -6.17
CA PRO A 78 -11.81 11.92 -7.37
C PRO A 78 -10.40 12.00 -7.97
N VAL A 79 -9.34 11.74 -7.17
CA VAL A 79 -7.94 11.81 -7.62
C VAL A 79 -7.29 10.45 -7.76
N GLY A 80 -7.80 9.43 -7.04
CA GLY A 80 -7.17 8.12 -6.91
C GLY A 80 -6.76 7.46 -8.22
N PRO A 81 -7.68 7.27 -9.19
CA PRO A 81 -7.35 6.61 -10.47
C PRO A 81 -6.26 7.34 -11.26
N ALA A 82 -6.32 8.67 -11.34
CA ALA A 82 -5.32 9.48 -12.04
C ALA A 82 -3.95 9.38 -11.37
N LEU A 83 -3.91 9.41 -10.03
CA LEU A 83 -2.66 9.30 -9.28
C LEU A 83 -2.01 7.93 -9.42
N VAL A 84 -2.76 6.82 -9.31
CA VAL A 84 -2.23 5.45 -9.49
C VAL A 84 -1.68 5.25 -10.90
N GLN A 85 -2.42 5.69 -11.92
CA GLN A 85 -1.97 5.62 -13.30
C GLN A 85 -0.68 6.44 -13.49
N ARG A 86 -0.65 7.68 -12.99
CA ARG A 86 0.50 8.56 -13.16
C ARG A 86 1.75 8.06 -12.42
N ILE A 87 1.59 7.49 -11.23
CA ILE A 87 2.70 6.85 -10.50
C ILE A 87 3.37 5.80 -11.37
N THR A 88 2.60 5.03 -12.13
CA THR A 88 3.12 3.94 -12.97
C THR A 88 3.88 4.46 -14.18
N GLU A 89 3.36 5.49 -14.84
CA GLU A 89 4.03 6.17 -15.95
C GLU A 89 5.35 6.82 -15.52
N VAL A 90 5.32 7.55 -14.39
CA VAL A 90 6.51 8.18 -13.82
C VAL A 90 7.52 7.13 -13.37
N THR A 91 7.06 6.02 -12.80
CA THR A 91 7.93 4.89 -12.42
C THR A 91 8.61 4.30 -13.66
N ALA A 92 7.88 4.07 -14.75
CA ALA A 92 8.46 3.55 -15.98
C ALA A 92 9.52 4.50 -16.57
N ALA A 93 9.25 5.81 -16.58
CA ALA A 93 10.20 6.82 -17.05
C ALA A 93 11.43 6.93 -16.13
N ALA A 94 11.26 6.82 -14.82
CA ALA A 94 12.35 6.77 -13.85
C ALA A 94 13.22 5.52 -14.08
N LEU A 95 12.61 4.33 -14.23
CA LEU A 95 13.36 3.11 -14.52
C LEU A 95 14.14 3.21 -15.84
N ALA A 96 13.59 3.87 -16.86
CA ALA A 96 14.32 4.15 -18.10
C ALA A 96 15.56 5.03 -17.85
N PHE A 97 15.45 6.07 -17.01
CA PHE A 97 16.60 6.88 -16.60
C PHE A 97 17.66 6.04 -15.87
N GLY A 98 17.26 5.24 -14.87
CA GLY A 98 18.18 4.40 -14.11
C GLY A 98 18.93 3.39 -14.98
N ASN A 99 18.22 2.74 -15.91
CA ASN A 99 18.81 1.79 -16.86
C ASN A 99 19.79 2.50 -17.81
N ALA A 100 19.41 3.64 -18.37
CA ALA A 100 20.27 4.42 -19.27
C ALA A 100 21.52 4.97 -18.56
N TRP A 101 21.39 5.36 -17.29
CA TRP A 101 22.53 5.76 -16.48
C TRP A 101 23.53 4.62 -16.33
N THR A 102 23.06 3.45 -15.91
CA THR A 102 23.90 2.26 -15.75
C THR A 102 24.59 1.87 -17.06
N GLU A 103 23.89 1.99 -18.19
CA GLU A 103 24.48 1.76 -19.52
C GLU A 103 25.57 2.79 -19.85
N ALA A 104 25.28 4.08 -19.73
CA ALA A 104 26.20 5.15 -20.10
C ALA A 104 27.45 5.23 -19.21
N THR A 105 27.34 4.80 -17.96
CA THR A 105 28.44 4.85 -16.97
C THR A 105 29.18 3.52 -16.81
N GLY A 106 28.75 2.46 -17.52
CA GLY A 106 29.37 1.15 -17.40
C GLY A 106 29.14 0.46 -16.06
N GLY A 107 27.99 0.70 -15.43
CA GLY A 107 27.58 0.01 -14.20
C GLY A 107 27.54 0.88 -12.93
N GLU A 108 27.80 2.18 -13.02
CA GLU A 108 27.69 3.05 -11.84
C GLU A 108 26.23 3.17 -11.38
N ALA A 109 26.06 3.36 -10.07
CA ALA A 109 24.75 3.63 -9.51
C ALA A 109 24.24 4.99 -10.03
N PRO A 110 22.94 5.10 -10.39
CA PRO A 110 22.34 6.39 -10.70
C PRO A 110 22.34 7.32 -9.49
N PRO A 111 22.19 8.64 -9.69
CA PRO A 111 22.05 9.60 -8.60
C PRO A 111 20.94 9.21 -7.66
N ASP A 112 21.12 9.46 -6.37
CA ASP A 112 20.09 9.19 -5.38
C ASP A 112 18.84 10.04 -5.65
N MET A 113 17.66 9.42 -5.63
CA MET A 113 16.39 10.10 -5.97
C MET A 113 16.00 11.21 -4.97
N GLN A 114 16.49 11.14 -3.73
CA GLN A 114 16.07 11.99 -2.61
C GLN A 114 17.19 12.94 -2.15
N GLU A 115 18.44 12.48 -2.19
CA GLU A 115 19.60 13.25 -1.70
C GLU A 115 20.21 14.15 -2.79
N GLU A 116 20.05 13.78 -4.06
CA GLU A 116 20.58 14.55 -5.20
C GLU A 116 19.47 15.33 -5.93
N LYS A 117 19.87 16.14 -6.92
CA LYS A 117 18.96 17.04 -7.65
C LYS A 117 19.10 16.86 -9.16
N PRO A 118 18.03 17.17 -9.93
CA PRO A 118 18.12 17.31 -11.37
C PRO A 118 19.28 18.22 -11.76
N SER A 119 20.09 17.78 -12.73
CA SER A 119 21.28 18.53 -13.16
C SER A 119 21.55 18.33 -14.64
N GLN A 120 22.21 19.32 -15.27
CA GLN A 120 22.63 19.19 -16.67
C GLN A 120 23.58 18.00 -16.86
N ARG A 121 24.45 17.73 -15.88
CA ARG A 121 25.31 16.54 -15.89
C ARG A 121 24.49 15.26 -16.04
N ALA A 122 23.38 15.14 -15.31
CA ALA A 122 22.55 13.95 -15.41
C ALA A 122 21.92 13.79 -16.80
N VAL A 123 21.46 14.89 -17.40
CA VAL A 123 20.97 14.90 -18.79
C VAL A 123 22.08 14.53 -19.77
N ASP A 124 23.28 15.11 -19.63
CA ASP A 124 24.41 14.86 -20.51
C ASP A 124 24.90 13.40 -20.42
N THR A 125 24.84 12.79 -19.22
CA THR A 125 25.19 11.38 -19.01
C THR A 125 24.25 10.45 -19.76
N VAL A 126 22.93 10.62 -19.63
CA VAL A 126 21.95 9.70 -20.23
C VAL A 126 21.53 10.08 -21.65
N GLY A 127 21.84 11.31 -22.08
CA GLY A 127 21.52 11.87 -23.40
C GLY A 127 21.95 10.99 -24.57
N PRO A 128 23.16 10.41 -24.59
CA PRO A 128 23.58 9.49 -25.64
C PRO A 128 22.70 8.25 -25.79
N VAL A 129 22.04 7.80 -24.71
CA VAL A 129 21.18 6.61 -24.70
C VAL A 129 19.71 6.99 -24.96
N LEU A 130 19.23 8.07 -24.33
CA LEU A 130 17.80 8.43 -24.31
C LEU A 130 17.41 9.53 -25.31
N GLY A 131 18.37 10.23 -25.91
CA GLY A 131 18.12 11.33 -26.83
C GLY A 131 17.22 12.41 -26.22
N GLU A 132 16.16 12.79 -26.95
CA GLU A 132 15.19 13.82 -26.51
C GLU A 132 14.45 13.43 -25.21
N GLY A 133 14.40 12.14 -24.86
CA GLY A 133 13.77 11.65 -23.63
C GLY A 133 14.59 11.87 -22.35
N ALA A 134 15.85 12.33 -22.45
CA ALA A 134 16.76 12.46 -21.31
C ALA A 134 16.22 13.39 -20.21
N VAL A 135 15.62 14.53 -20.59
CA VAL A 135 15.13 15.51 -19.61
C VAL A 135 13.91 14.99 -18.87
N VAL A 136 12.92 14.44 -19.57
CA VAL A 136 11.67 13.98 -18.96
C VAL A 136 11.87 12.76 -18.07
N THR A 137 12.76 11.84 -18.45
CA THR A 137 13.09 10.65 -17.64
C THR A 137 13.91 11.02 -16.40
N MET A 138 14.84 11.98 -16.52
CA MET A 138 15.52 12.56 -15.35
C MET A 138 14.52 13.25 -14.41
N MET A 139 13.58 14.05 -14.94
CA MET A 139 12.53 14.67 -14.11
C MET A 139 11.68 13.61 -13.40
N ALA A 140 11.32 12.53 -14.09
CA ALA A 140 10.57 11.43 -13.50
C ALA A 140 11.36 10.73 -12.38
N TRP A 141 12.66 10.51 -12.56
CA TRP A 141 13.56 9.94 -11.55
C TRP A 141 13.50 10.70 -10.23
N PHE A 142 13.69 12.01 -10.28
CA PHE A 142 13.69 12.86 -9.07
C PHE A 142 12.28 13.19 -8.55
N ALA A 143 11.23 13.03 -9.37
CA ALA A 143 9.84 13.24 -8.94
C ALA A 143 9.22 12.00 -8.28
N LEU A 144 9.72 10.80 -8.57
CA LEU A 144 9.14 9.54 -8.09
C LEU A 144 8.92 9.50 -6.56
N PRO A 145 9.82 10.02 -5.69
CA PRO A 145 9.56 10.07 -4.25
C PRO A 145 8.28 10.81 -3.85
N GLN A 146 7.93 11.90 -4.55
CA GLN A 146 6.72 12.68 -4.30
C GLN A 146 5.46 11.87 -4.63
N TYR A 147 5.50 11.17 -5.76
CA TYR A 147 4.45 10.28 -6.23
C TYR A 147 4.28 9.06 -5.31
N ALA A 148 5.39 8.43 -4.88
CA ALA A 148 5.38 7.30 -3.97
C ALA A 148 4.77 7.67 -2.61
N MET A 149 5.12 8.84 -2.07
CA MET A 149 4.54 9.37 -0.83
C MET A 149 3.04 9.58 -0.95
N ALA A 150 2.59 10.35 -1.94
CA ALA A 150 1.17 10.59 -2.16
C ALA A 150 0.39 9.30 -2.44
N GLY A 151 0.98 8.38 -3.20
CA GLY A 151 0.42 7.06 -3.49
C GLY A 151 0.27 6.19 -2.25
N CYS A 152 1.25 6.19 -1.33
CA CYS A 152 1.16 5.46 -0.07
C CYS A 152 0.04 5.99 0.82
N THR A 153 -0.11 7.31 0.91
CA THR A 153 -1.20 7.93 1.65
C THR A 153 -2.55 7.56 1.04
N LEU A 154 -2.71 7.76 -0.27
CA LEU A 154 -3.92 7.40 -1.02
C LEU A 154 -4.30 5.94 -0.78
N LEU A 155 -3.37 5.01 -1.00
CA LEU A 155 -3.67 3.59 -0.90
C LEU A 155 -3.81 3.10 0.54
N GLN A 156 -3.49 3.88 1.57
CA GLN A 156 -3.83 3.52 2.95
C GLN A 156 -5.26 3.90 3.31
N THR A 157 -5.73 5.04 2.80
CA THR A 157 -7.02 5.63 3.18
C THR A 157 -8.18 5.24 2.25
N ALA A 158 -7.89 4.73 1.05
CA ALA A 158 -8.87 4.55 -0.02
C ALA A 158 -9.07 3.07 -0.45
N PRO A 159 -9.81 2.24 0.32
CA PRO A 159 -10.11 0.87 -0.07
C PRO A 159 -10.85 0.77 -1.41
N GLU A 160 -11.75 1.71 -1.71
CA GLU A 160 -12.46 1.79 -2.98
C GLU A 160 -11.52 2.06 -4.16
N VAL A 161 -10.48 2.88 -3.97
CA VAL A 161 -9.45 3.09 -5.00
C VAL A 161 -8.69 1.79 -5.22
N ARG A 162 -8.20 1.13 -4.16
CA ARG A 162 -7.52 -0.18 -4.26
C ARG A 162 -8.36 -1.19 -5.04
N ALA A 163 -9.65 -1.28 -4.72
CA ALA A 163 -10.60 -2.19 -5.37
C ALA A 163 -10.81 -1.88 -6.87
N SER A 164 -10.73 -0.61 -7.27
CA SER A 164 -10.96 -0.15 -8.65
C SER A 164 -9.74 -0.25 -9.57
N ILE A 165 -8.56 -0.62 -9.06
CA ILE A 165 -7.32 -0.69 -9.85
C ILE A 165 -7.43 -1.78 -10.92
N ASN A 166 -7.45 -1.35 -12.18
CA ASN A 166 -7.25 -2.21 -13.34
C ASN A 166 -5.76 -2.52 -13.52
N ASP A 167 -5.42 -3.55 -14.32
CA ASP A 167 -4.03 -3.88 -14.66
C ASP A 167 -3.08 -3.96 -13.45
N ARG A 168 -3.58 -4.47 -12.31
CA ARG A 168 -2.83 -4.50 -11.03
C ARG A 168 -1.43 -5.10 -11.16
N ASP A 169 -1.26 -6.12 -12.01
CA ASP A 169 0.06 -6.73 -12.25
C ASP A 169 1.07 -5.78 -12.88
N LEU A 170 0.62 -4.83 -13.72
CA LEU A 170 1.49 -3.79 -14.27
C LEU A 170 1.98 -2.86 -13.17
N HIS A 171 1.07 -2.36 -12.33
CA HIS A 171 1.38 -1.49 -11.20
C HIS A 171 2.34 -2.18 -10.21
N LEU A 172 2.08 -3.45 -9.90
CA LEU A 172 2.92 -4.25 -8.99
C LEU A 172 4.33 -4.48 -9.54
N ARG A 173 4.46 -4.79 -10.84
CA ARG A 173 5.78 -4.97 -11.48
C ARG A 173 6.58 -3.67 -11.47
N ALA A 174 5.97 -2.55 -11.89
CA ALA A 174 6.63 -1.25 -11.90
C ALA A 174 7.12 -0.85 -10.51
N ALA A 175 6.27 -0.98 -9.49
CA ALA A 175 6.64 -0.67 -8.11
C ALA A 175 7.74 -1.59 -7.56
N GLY A 176 7.64 -2.90 -7.84
CA GLY A 176 8.66 -3.87 -7.45
C GLY A 176 10.03 -3.59 -8.06
N GLU A 177 10.08 -3.27 -9.35
CA GLU A 177 11.33 -2.91 -10.02
C GLU A 177 11.93 -1.61 -9.49
N ALA A 178 11.11 -0.63 -9.13
CA ALA A 178 11.59 0.64 -8.58
C ALA A 178 12.04 0.56 -7.11
N SER A 179 11.58 -0.45 -6.36
CA SER A 179 11.94 -0.65 -4.95
C SER A 179 13.45 -0.76 -4.70
N LYS A 180 14.23 -1.21 -5.69
CA LYS A 180 15.70 -1.29 -5.63
C LYS A 180 16.39 0.07 -5.57
N TYR A 181 15.70 1.13 -6.03
CA TYR A 181 16.22 2.50 -6.04
C TYR A 181 15.52 3.39 -5.01
N LEU A 182 14.24 3.10 -4.71
CA LEU A 182 13.46 3.85 -3.75
C LEU A 182 12.67 2.88 -2.85
N GLY A 183 13.14 2.70 -1.62
CA GLY A 183 12.53 1.75 -0.67
C GLY A 183 11.06 2.04 -0.34
N GLN A 184 10.58 3.28 -0.54
CA GLN A 184 9.17 3.61 -0.41
C GLN A 184 8.28 2.89 -1.45
N MET A 185 8.83 2.50 -2.59
CA MET A 185 8.08 1.73 -3.59
C MET A 185 7.78 0.30 -3.14
N ASP A 186 8.53 -0.27 -2.19
CA ASP A 186 8.15 -1.54 -1.54
C ASP A 186 6.86 -1.39 -0.72
N HIS A 187 6.72 -0.27 0.00
CA HIS A 187 5.51 0.04 0.76
C HIS A 187 4.32 0.27 -0.17
N TYR A 188 4.53 1.04 -1.24
CA TYR A 188 3.51 1.25 -2.27
C TYR A 188 3.08 -0.07 -2.93
N GLN A 189 4.04 -0.94 -3.28
CA GLN A 189 3.77 -2.26 -3.83
C GLN A 189 2.97 -3.11 -2.86
N ALA A 190 3.32 -3.14 -1.58
CA ALA A 190 2.60 -3.90 -0.56
C ALA A 190 1.15 -3.38 -0.38
N LEU A 191 0.92 -2.06 -0.46
CA LEU A 191 -0.42 -1.47 -0.41
C LEU A 191 -1.30 -1.87 -1.60
N LEU A 192 -0.72 -1.99 -2.80
CA LEU A 192 -1.44 -2.49 -3.99
C LEU A 192 -1.92 -3.95 -3.83
N ARG A 193 -1.32 -4.70 -2.90
CA ARG A 193 -1.63 -6.12 -2.62
C ARG A 193 -2.61 -6.30 -1.47
N VAL A 194 -2.99 -5.22 -0.77
CA VAL A 194 -3.94 -5.30 0.34
C VAL A 194 -5.26 -5.84 -0.17
N LEU A 195 -5.80 -6.81 0.58
CA LEU A 195 -7.09 -7.43 0.29
C LEU A 195 -8.17 -6.71 1.09
N ASP A 196 -9.23 -6.29 0.40
CA ASP A 196 -10.40 -5.62 0.98
C ASP A 196 -11.66 -6.43 0.72
N GLY A 197 -12.34 -6.82 1.79
CA GLY A 197 -13.53 -7.67 1.71
C GLY A 197 -13.23 -9.11 1.27
N GLU A 198 -11.99 -9.57 1.42
CA GLU A 198 -11.60 -10.94 1.03
C GLU A 198 -12.16 -11.96 2.01
N ARG A 199 -12.79 -12.99 1.44
CA ARG A 199 -13.30 -14.14 2.19
C ARG A 199 -12.24 -15.23 2.30
N LEU A 200 -11.89 -15.62 3.52
CA LEU A 200 -10.95 -16.70 3.81
C LEU A 200 -11.66 -17.87 4.49
N LEU A 201 -11.18 -19.09 4.26
CA LEU A 201 -11.53 -20.25 5.07
C LEU A 201 -10.39 -20.52 6.05
N VAL A 202 -10.69 -20.45 7.35
CA VAL A 202 -9.74 -20.76 8.43
C VAL A 202 -10.10 -22.12 9.01
N LEU A 203 -9.17 -23.05 9.05
CA LEU A 203 -9.37 -24.42 9.53
C LEU A 203 -8.50 -24.65 10.76
N ASP A 204 -9.06 -25.25 11.80
CA ASP A 204 -8.24 -25.81 12.88
C ASP A 204 -8.03 -27.30 12.63
N ARG A 205 -6.76 -27.70 12.47
CA ARG A 205 -6.43 -29.09 12.16
C ARG A 205 -6.79 -30.03 13.30
N ALA A 206 -6.66 -29.60 14.56
CA ALA A 206 -6.84 -30.45 15.72
C ALA A 206 -8.31 -30.82 15.94
N SER A 207 -9.20 -29.84 15.94
CA SER A 207 -10.65 -30.07 16.10
C SER A 207 -11.36 -30.44 14.79
N ARG A 208 -10.72 -30.22 13.65
CA ARG A 208 -11.31 -30.29 12.31
C ARG A 208 -12.48 -29.33 12.07
N GLN A 209 -12.62 -28.32 12.90
CA GLN A 209 -13.57 -27.23 12.70
C GLN A 209 -13.00 -26.18 11.75
N GLY A 210 -13.87 -25.31 11.25
CA GLY A 210 -13.45 -24.19 10.44
C GLY A 210 -14.34 -22.98 10.60
N TRP A 211 -13.88 -21.84 10.08
CA TRP A 211 -14.58 -20.58 10.10
C TRP A 211 -14.41 -19.91 8.76
N THR A 212 -15.50 -19.35 8.25
CA THR A 212 -15.34 -18.34 7.21
C THR A 212 -15.18 -16.98 7.85
N VAL A 213 -14.15 -16.26 7.42
CA VAL A 213 -13.90 -14.89 7.83
C VAL A 213 -13.85 -13.98 6.61
N THR A 214 -14.24 -12.72 6.78
CA THR A 214 -14.00 -11.64 5.82
C THR A 214 -12.96 -10.69 6.40
N ILE A 215 -11.90 -10.40 5.66
CA ILE A 215 -10.83 -9.48 6.05
C ILE A 215 -10.81 -8.22 5.17
N GLY A 216 -10.26 -7.14 5.72
CA GLY A 216 -9.97 -5.91 4.97
C GLY A 216 -8.86 -5.11 5.62
N GLY A 217 -8.04 -4.41 4.85
CA GLY A 217 -7.01 -3.50 5.40
C GLY A 217 -5.95 -4.17 6.29
N ILE A 218 -5.61 -5.44 6.03
CA ILE A 218 -4.55 -6.16 6.75
C ILE A 218 -3.25 -6.08 5.95
N GLY A 219 -2.23 -5.45 6.51
CA GLY A 219 -0.99 -5.10 5.82
C GLY A 219 0.08 -6.19 5.80
N ASP A 220 0.05 -7.11 6.76
CA ASP A 220 0.97 -8.24 6.86
C ASP A 220 0.36 -9.41 7.64
N ASN A 221 1.08 -10.53 7.66
CA ASN A 221 0.63 -11.71 8.37
C ASN A 221 0.81 -11.57 9.89
N PHE A 222 1.71 -10.72 10.41
CA PHE A 222 1.79 -10.39 11.84
C PHE A 222 0.43 -9.88 12.37
N GLN A 223 -0.17 -8.93 11.66
CA GLN A 223 -1.48 -8.40 11.96
C GLN A 223 -2.58 -9.46 11.80
N LEU A 224 -2.52 -10.28 10.74
CA LEU A 224 -3.47 -11.38 10.51
C LEU A 224 -3.53 -12.37 11.69
N HIS A 225 -2.37 -12.80 12.20
CA HIS A 225 -2.26 -13.70 13.36
C HIS A 225 -3.06 -13.16 14.55
N MET A 226 -2.87 -11.88 14.88
CA MET A 226 -3.48 -11.27 16.06
C MET A 226 -4.97 -11.03 15.89
N LEU A 227 -5.41 -10.62 14.69
CA LEU A 227 -6.83 -10.41 14.42
C LEU A 227 -7.61 -11.73 14.40
N LEU A 228 -7.04 -12.81 13.85
CA LEU A 228 -7.61 -14.16 13.97
C LEU A 228 -7.69 -14.59 15.43
N GLY A 229 -6.65 -14.31 16.23
CA GLY A 229 -6.61 -14.57 17.67
C GLY A 229 -7.76 -13.90 18.39
N GLY A 230 -7.96 -12.62 18.13
CA GLY A 230 -9.03 -11.83 18.70
C GLY A 230 -10.43 -12.23 18.26
N ALA A 231 -10.58 -12.85 17.09
CA ALA A 231 -11.86 -13.27 16.54
C ALA A 231 -12.26 -14.70 16.89
N LEU A 232 -11.29 -15.61 17.04
CA LEU A 232 -11.56 -17.03 17.23
C LEU A 232 -11.35 -17.49 18.68
N ILE A 233 -10.35 -17.00 19.41
CA ILE A 233 -10.03 -17.53 20.74
C ILE A 233 -11.00 -17.01 21.80
N GLY A 234 -11.49 -17.90 22.66
CA GLY A 234 -12.30 -17.56 23.83
C GLY A 234 -13.70 -17.02 23.47
N ARG A 235 -14.17 -17.28 22.24
CA ARG A 235 -15.50 -16.90 21.75
C ARG A 235 -16.45 -18.10 21.75
N PRO A 236 -17.77 -17.90 21.88
CA PRO A 236 -18.74 -18.95 21.63
C PRO A 236 -18.58 -19.51 20.20
N GLY A 237 -18.42 -20.83 20.06
CA GLY A 237 -18.14 -21.47 18.77
C GLY A 237 -16.74 -21.19 18.22
N GLY A 238 -15.82 -20.72 19.07
CA GLY A 238 -14.43 -20.46 18.72
C GLY A 238 -13.45 -21.45 19.35
N LEU A 239 -12.17 -21.13 19.23
CA LEU A 239 -11.07 -21.92 19.77
C LEU A 239 -10.93 -21.70 21.29
N THR A 240 -10.52 -22.76 21.99
CA THR A 240 -10.17 -22.67 23.41
C THR A 240 -8.85 -21.91 23.59
N GLY A 241 -8.74 -21.13 24.65
CA GLY A 241 -7.50 -20.43 25.00
C GLY A 241 -7.73 -19.05 25.59
N GLU A 242 -6.64 -18.35 25.86
CA GLU A 242 -6.68 -16.96 26.31
C GLU A 242 -6.71 -16.01 25.11
N ARG A 243 -7.79 -15.23 25.03
CA ARG A 243 -7.96 -14.25 23.96
C ARG A 243 -6.96 -13.10 24.14
N PRO A 244 -6.30 -12.61 23.06
CA PRO A 244 -5.47 -11.43 23.15
C PRO A 244 -6.23 -10.23 23.76
N ALA A 245 -5.53 -9.46 24.60
CA ALA A 245 -6.12 -8.34 25.31
C ALA A 245 -6.75 -7.31 24.35
N PRO A 246 -7.93 -6.74 24.66
CA PRO A 246 -8.63 -5.80 23.77
C PRO A 246 -7.79 -4.60 23.32
N GLU A 247 -6.99 -4.04 24.22
CA GLU A 247 -6.09 -2.91 23.96
C GLU A 247 -4.98 -3.26 22.97
N ILE A 248 -4.48 -4.50 23.01
CA ILE A 248 -3.51 -5.01 22.03
C ILE A 248 -4.19 -5.18 20.67
N LEU A 249 -5.39 -5.77 20.63
CA LEU A 249 -6.15 -5.93 19.39
C LEU A 249 -6.47 -4.58 18.75
N ALA A 250 -6.75 -3.54 19.55
CA ALA A 250 -6.99 -2.19 19.04
C ALA A 250 -5.79 -1.65 18.24
N CYS A 251 -4.54 -1.91 18.68
CA CYS A 251 -3.33 -1.53 17.94
C CYS A 251 -3.20 -2.23 16.58
N PHE A 252 -3.82 -3.39 16.39
CA PHE A 252 -3.89 -4.10 15.12
C PHE A 252 -5.14 -3.77 14.29
N LEU A 253 -6.11 -3.07 14.86
CA LEU A 253 -7.35 -2.66 14.19
C LEU A 253 -7.25 -1.23 13.67
N ASN A 254 -7.11 -0.26 14.57
CA ASN A 254 -7.30 1.16 14.23
C ASN A 254 -6.68 2.15 15.22
N ALA A 255 -6.21 1.69 16.37
CA ALA A 255 -5.47 2.54 17.30
C ALA A 255 -3.99 2.59 16.91
N ASP A 256 -3.34 3.72 17.22
CA ASP A 256 -1.89 3.80 17.14
C ASP A 256 -1.26 2.98 18.27
N ALA A 257 -0.20 2.25 17.93
CA ALA A 257 0.61 1.59 18.93
C ALA A 257 1.43 2.65 19.69
N PRO A 258 1.59 2.53 21.02
CA PRO A 258 2.40 3.48 21.77
C PRO A 258 3.88 3.38 21.34
N PRO A 259 4.68 4.44 21.57
CA PRO A 259 6.14 4.35 21.43
C PRO A 259 6.69 3.20 22.27
N GLY A 260 7.52 2.35 21.69
CA GLY A 260 7.93 1.09 22.33
C GLY A 260 6.73 0.12 22.45
N PRO A 261 6.15 -0.32 21.32
CA PRO A 261 4.93 -1.11 21.31
C PRO A 261 5.06 -2.39 22.14
N PRO A 262 3.99 -2.83 22.83
CA PRO A 262 4.00 -4.09 23.57
C PRO A 262 4.43 -5.26 22.70
N VAL A 263 5.27 -6.13 23.23
CA VAL A 263 5.66 -7.36 22.54
C VAL A 263 4.57 -8.40 22.78
N VAL A 264 4.01 -8.91 21.70
CA VAL A 264 2.94 -9.93 21.71
C VAL A 264 3.48 -11.26 21.19
N SER A 265 2.79 -12.35 21.49
CA SER A 265 3.10 -13.68 20.95
C SER A 265 1.95 -14.22 20.10
N SER A 266 2.26 -14.91 19.02
CA SER A 266 1.24 -15.64 18.28
C SER A 266 0.91 -16.99 18.96
N PRO A 267 -0.39 -17.36 19.08
CA PRO A 267 -0.79 -18.62 19.69
C PRO A 267 -0.71 -19.83 18.75
N TRP A 268 -0.31 -19.66 17.48
CA TRP A 268 -0.33 -20.72 16.47
C TRP A 268 0.63 -20.48 15.32
N ASN A 269 0.86 -21.54 14.54
CA ASN A 269 1.38 -21.45 13.18
C ASN A 269 0.22 -21.27 12.20
N LEU A 270 0.43 -20.44 11.16
CA LEU A 270 -0.45 -20.37 10.01
C LEU A 270 0.20 -21.14 8.86
N VAL A 271 -0.57 -22.04 8.26
CA VAL A 271 -0.15 -22.92 7.16
C VAL A 271 -1.16 -22.77 6.03
N ASP A 272 -0.72 -22.79 4.78
CA ASP A 272 -1.64 -22.78 3.65
C ASP A 272 -2.23 -24.19 3.37
N ALA A 273 -3.14 -24.30 2.40
CA ALA A 273 -3.70 -25.60 2.01
C ALA A 273 -2.66 -26.60 1.47
N HIS A 274 -1.51 -26.12 1.00
CA HIS A 274 -0.43 -26.94 0.47
C HIS A 274 0.56 -27.42 1.53
N GLY A 275 0.35 -27.04 2.79
CA GLY A 275 1.21 -27.43 3.90
C GLY A 275 2.41 -26.50 4.10
N GLU A 276 2.49 -25.41 3.34
CA GLU A 276 3.58 -24.44 3.44
C GLU A 276 3.26 -23.38 4.50
N TRP A 277 4.32 -22.91 5.16
CA TRP A 277 4.18 -21.88 6.18
C TRP A 277 3.76 -20.55 5.58
N ILE A 278 2.74 -19.93 6.17
CA ILE A 278 2.37 -18.54 5.92
C ILE A 278 3.29 -17.69 6.79
N TRP A 279 4.35 -17.15 6.19
CA TRP A 279 5.36 -16.36 6.89
C TRP A 279 4.82 -15.00 7.33
N ASN A 280 5.19 -14.57 8.53
CA ASN A 280 4.73 -13.32 9.11
C ASN A 280 5.12 -12.09 8.28
N GLU A 281 6.30 -12.14 7.66
CA GLU A 281 6.86 -11.10 6.78
C GLU A 281 6.11 -10.96 5.45
N GLY A 282 5.33 -11.98 5.08
CA GLY A 282 4.46 -11.96 3.91
C GLY A 282 3.16 -11.17 4.15
N VAL A 283 2.33 -11.14 3.11
CA VAL A 283 1.01 -10.50 3.13
C VAL A 283 -0.10 -11.52 2.89
N PRO A 284 -1.36 -11.25 3.30
CA PRO A 284 -2.47 -12.17 3.07
C PRO A 284 -2.68 -12.55 1.59
N ALA A 285 -2.30 -11.66 0.66
CA ALA A 285 -2.37 -11.94 -0.78
C ALA A 285 -1.39 -13.01 -1.28
N ASP A 286 -0.33 -13.33 -0.52
CA ASP A 286 0.59 -14.44 -0.82
C ASP A 286 -0.06 -15.81 -0.64
N ILE A 287 -1.13 -15.90 0.15
CA ILE A 287 -1.81 -17.16 0.44
C ILE A 287 -2.47 -17.68 -0.83
N PRO A 288 -2.11 -18.89 -1.32
CA PRO A 288 -2.71 -19.45 -2.52
C PRO A 288 -4.20 -19.74 -2.33
N ALA A 289 -4.98 -19.51 -3.39
CA ALA A 289 -6.38 -19.90 -3.43
C ALA A 289 -6.51 -21.37 -3.85
N VAL A 290 -7.32 -22.15 -3.13
CA VAL A 290 -7.76 -23.49 -3.51
C VAL A 290 -9.25 -23.40 -3.82
N ASN A 291 -9.64 -23.81 -5.03
CA ASN A 291 -11.02 -23.67 -5.53
C ASN A 291 -11.56 -22.22 -5.40
N GLY A 292 -10.70 -21.24 -5.67
CA GLY A 292 -11.04 -19.81 -5.60
C GLY A 292 -11.16 -19.25 -4.17
N THR A 293 -10.85 -20.02 -3.13
CA THR A 293 -10.85 -19.54 -1.73
C THR A 293 -9.45 -19.67 -1.13
N ARG A 294 -8.96 -18.63 -0.49
CA ARG A 294 -7.73 -18.72 0.31
C ARG A 294 -8.01 -19.48 1.59
N VAL A 295 -7.20 -20.51 1.85
CA VAL A 295 -7.37 -21.38 3.01
C VAL A 295 -6.17 -21.21 3.93
N ILE A 296 -6.48 -20.97 5.21
CA ILE A 296 -5.52 -20.91 6.30
C ILE A 296 -5.79 -22.10 7.20
N VAL A 297 -4.76 -22.85 7.54
CA VAL A 297 -4.80 -23.91 8.54
C VAL A 297 -4.03 -23.43 9.77
N ILE A 298 -4.70 -23.47 10.91
CA ILE A 298 -4.15 -23.21 12.22
C ILE A 298 -3.57 -24.52 12.75
N ASP A 299 -2.29 -24.48 13.07
CA ASP A 299 -1.56 -25.58 13.70
C ASP A 299 -0.94 -25.12 15.04
N PRO A 300 -0.69 -26.04 15.99
CA PRO A 300 -0.01 -25.71 17.24
C PRO A 300 1.33 -24.99 16.99
N PRO A 301 1.71 -24.02 17.83
CA PRO A 301 2.94 -23.27 17.63
C PRO A 301 4.15 -24.19 17.84
N SER A 302 5.07 -24.21 16.87
CA SER A 302 6.34 -24.94 16.98
C SER A 302 7.34 -24.28 17.94
N TYR A 303 7.17 -22.98 18.21
CA TYR A 303 7.94 -22.20 19.17
C TYR A 303 7.17 -20.94 19.56
N ASN A 304 7.57 -20.29 20.65
CA ASN A 304 6.99 -19.00 21.03
C ASN A 304 7.54 -17.88 20.13
N ARG A 305 6.74 -17.44 19.16
CA ARG A 305 7.08 -16.33 18.27
C ARG A 305 6.55 -15.03 18.84
N THR A 306 7.42 -14.05 18.99
CA THR A 306 7.05 -12.72 19.47
C THR A 306 7.34 -11.61 18.47
N PHE A 307 6.55 -10.54 18.52
CA PHE A 307 6.70 -9.36 17.67
C PHE A 307 6.04 -8.13 18.32
N PRO A 308 6.44 -6.90 17.94
CA PRO A 308 5.80 -5.69 18.45
C PRO A 308 4.35 -5.57 17.95
N ALA A 309 3.47 -5.06 18.80
CA ALA A 309 2.10 -4.72 18.42
C ALA A 309 2.04 -3.50 17.48
N GLY A 310 1.19 -3.57 16.46
CA GLY A 310 0.96 -2.46 15.55
C GLY A 310 0.59 -2.90 14.14
N ARG A 311 0.20 -1.92 13.34
CA ARG A 311 -0.11 -2.10 11.91
C ARG A 311 1.13 -1.75 11.09
N ARG A 312 1.40 -2.52 10.03
CA ARG A 312 2.39 -2.14 9.00
C ARG A 312 2.09 -0.77 8.39
N PHE A 313 0.81 -0.45 8.26
CA PHE A 313 0.29 0.75 7.62
C PHE A 313 -0.57 1.57 8.61
N PRO A 314 0.00 2.59 9.27
CA PRO A 314 -0.68 3.31 10.35
C PRO A 314 -1.98 4.00 9.94
N LEU A 315 -2.09 4.47 8.70
CA LEU A 315 -3.26 5.19 8.22
C LEU A 315 -4.39 4.26 7.73
N MET A 316 -4.17 2.94 7.73
CA MET A 316 -5.12 1.97 7.20
C MET A 316 -5.78 1.18 8.33
N PRO A 317 -7.05 1.43 8.66
CA PRO A 317 -7.80 0.59 9.58
C PRO A 317 -8.00 -0.81 9.00
N ALA A 318 -7.94 -1.82 9.87
CA ALA A 318 -8.21 -3.20 9.52
C ALA A 318 -9.58 -3.66 10.00
N THR A 319 -10.10 -4.66 9.30
CA THR A 319 -11.34 -5.36 9.66
C THR A 319 -11.13 -6.86 9.58
N LEU A 320 -11.73 -7.58 10.51
CA LEU A 320 -11.87 -9.03 10.45
C LEU A 320 -13.20 -9.41 11.09
N ARG A 321 -14.04 -10.10 10.34
CA ARG A 321 -15.35 -10.57 10.79
C ARG A 321 -15.47 -12.07 10.57
N VAL A 322 -15.99 -12.79 11.56
CA VAL A 322 -16.40 -14.19 11.39
C VAL A 322 -17.80 -14.20 10.79
N ASP A 323 -17.93 -14.78 9.60
CA ASP A 323 -19.20 -14.89 8.88
C ASP A 323 -19.96 -16.18 9.22
N GLY A 324 -19.24 -17.23 9.62
CA GLY A 324 -19.84 -18.51 9.99
C GLY A 324 -18.82 -19.52 10.50
N MET A 325 -19.32 -20.50 11.26
CA MET A 325 -18.57 -21.65 11.75
C MET A 325 -19.00 -22.89 10.97
N HIS A 326 -18.06 -23.79 10.72
CA HIS A 326 -18.22 -25.06 10.02
C HIS A 326 -17.83 -26.21 10.95
N LEU A 327 -18.70 -27.19 11.07
CA LEU A 327 -18.42 -28.42 11.79
C LEU A 327 -17.61 -29.39 10.91
N PRO A 328 -16.97 -30.42 11.48
CA PRO A 328 -16.16 -31.36 10.71
C PRO A 328 -16.89 -32.00 9.51
N GLU A 329 -18.19 -32.26 9.67
CA GLU A 329 -19.07 -32.79 8.62
C GLU A 329 -19.25 -31.84 7.43
N ASP A 330 -19.23 -30.52 7.64
CA ASP A 330 -19.39 -29.51 6.60
C ASP A 330 -18.12 -29.37 5.72
N LEU A 331 -16.98 -29.86 6.24
CA LEU A 331 -15.66 -29.67 5.65
C LEU A 331 -15.12 -30.91 4.93
N GLY A 332 -15.95 -31.94 4.74
CA GLY A 332 -15.55 -33.21 4.12
C GLY A 332 -14.91 -33.04 2.73
N ALA A 333 -15.36 -32.07 1.94
CA ALA A 333 -14.80 -31.76 0.62
C ALA A 333 -13.49 -30.96 0.68
N TRP A 334 -13.20 -30.28 1.79
CA TRP A 334 -12.00 -29.46 1.94
C TRP A 334 -10.80 -30.29 2.36
N TRP A 335 -10.94 -31.15 3.37
CA TRP A 335 -9.83 -31.92 3.96
C TRP A 335 -8.96 -32.71 2.96
N PRO A 336 -9.50 -33.35 1.89
CA PRO A 336 -8.67 -34.01 0.88
C PRO A 336 -7.71 -33.07 0.13
N ASN A 337 -7.99 -31.77 0.12
CA ASN A 337 -7.16 -30.75 -0.53
C ASN A 337 -6.14 -30.11 0.44
N ILE A 338 -6.20 -30.46 1.73
CA ILE A 338 -5.33 -29.88 2.77
C ILE A 338 -4.18 -30.83 3.05
N LYS A 339 -2.96 -30.41 2.71
CA LYS A 339 -1.75 -31.19 2.99
C LYS A 339 -1.32 -31.05 4.46
N PRO A 340 -0.56 -32.02 4.99
CA PRO A 340 0.16 -31.86 6.26
C PRO A 340 1.18 -30.71 6.16
N ALA A 341 1.47 -30.06 7.28
CA ALA A 341 2.55 -29.07 7.35
C ALA A 341 3.89 -29.73 6.94
N THR A 342 4.68 -29.06 6.10
CA THR A 342 5.96 -29.58 5.61
C THR A 342 7.12 -29.42 6.59
N ARG A 343 6.90 -28.75 7.73
CA ARG A 343 7.88 -28.50 8.79
C ARG A 343 7.26 -28.50 10.17
#